data_AF-A0A286GF56-F1
#
_entry.id   AF-A0A286GF56-F1
#
_cell.length_a   1.000
_cell.length_b   1.000
_cell.length_c   1.000
_cell.angle_alpha   90.00
_cell.angle_beta   90.00
_cell.angle_gamma   90.00
#
_symmetry.space_group_name_H-M   'P 1'
#
loop_
_entity.id
_entity.type
_entity.pdbx_description
1 polymer ?
#
loop_
_entity_poly.entity_id
_entity_poly.type
_entity_poly.pdbx_seq_one_letter_code
_entity_poly.pdbx_strand_id
1 'polypeptide(L)'
;METPSPQDARATLDQLSADEDAVRYPPLPRWFFAAQAVLTACLCLAQLLPRSDARNAMFALAVAAVVLGARYWLFRDQVSGVWPSLRDTLPFLAGILGTAVACLVIEETTGAWWCWIIGAVVVAGIVLGTGRRYRKTYGDAA
;
A
#
# COMPACT_ATOMS: atom_id res chain seq x y z
N MET A 1 -14.34 -41.39 -19.27
CA MET A 1 -13.96 -40.06 -18.74
C MET A 1 -14.31 -39.08 -19.83
N GLU A 2 -15.36 -38.27 -19.64
CA GLU A 2 -15.69 -37.19 -20.58
C GLU A 2 -14.61 -36.12 -20.49
N THR A 3 -14.01 -35.78 -21.63
CA THR A 3 -13.09 -34.67 -21.74
C THR A 3 -13.89 -33.38 -21.60
N PRO A 4 -13.58 -32.49 -20.64
CA PRO A 4 -14.33 -31.25 -20.46
C PRO A 4 -14.33 -30.43 -21.75
N SER A 5 -15.45 -29.78 -22.06
CA SER A 5 -15.53 -28.95 -23.24
C SER A 5 -14.56 -27.75 -23.10
N PRO A 6 -14.07 -27.16 -24.20
CA PRO A 6 -13.25 -25.96 -24.13
C PRO A 6 -13.93 -24.79 -23.39
N GLN A 7 -15.26 -24.76 -23.34
CA GLN A 7 -16.02 -23.75 -22.60
C GLN A 7 -15.98 -24.03 -21.08
N ASP A 8 -16.17 -25.29 -20.68
CA ASP A 8 -16.08 -25.69 -19.26
C ASP A 8 -14.66 -25.48 -18.71
N ALA A 9 -13.64 -25.76 -19.53
CA ALA A 9 -12.24 -25.50 -19.18
C ALA A 9 -11.97 -24.01 -18.96
N ARG A 10 -12.51 -23.12 -19.81
CA ARG A 10 -12.37 -21.66 -19.65
C ARG A 10 -13.11 -21.17 -18.40
N ALA A 11 -14.35 -21.59 -18.20
CA ALA A 11 -15.12 -21.23 -17.03
C ALA A 11 -14.44 -21.66 -15.72
N THR A 12 -13.85 -22.86 -15.72
CA THR A 12 -13.08 -23.37 -14.58
C THR A 12 -11.83 -22.53 -14.31
N LEU A 13 -11.10 -22.14 -15.36
CA LEU A 13 -9.92 -21.27 -15.21
C LEU A 13 -10.29 -19.88 -14.70
N ASP A 14 -11.38 -19.30 -15.20
CA ASP A 14 -11.88 -18.00 -14.74
C ASP A 14 -12.28 -18.05 -13.26
N GLN A 15 -12.91 -19.16 -12.83
CA GLN A 15 -13.29 -19.36 -11.43
C GLN A 15 -12.07 -19.53 -10.52
N LEU A 16 -11.08 -20.34 -10.93
CA LEU A 16 -9.82 -20.48 -10.19
C LEU A 16 -9.07 -19.15 -10.08
N SER A 17 -9.06 -18.33 -11.14
CA SER A 17 -8.47 -16.99 -11.10
C SER A 17 -9.19 -16.07 -10.11
N ALA A 18 -10.53 -16.14 -10.05
CA ALA A 18 -11.31 -15.35 -9.11
C ALA A 18 -11.07 -15.78 -7.66
N ASP A 19 -10.95 -17.09 -7.41
CA ASP A 19 -10.66 -17.64 -6.09
C ASP A 19 -9.24 -17.28 -5.63
N GLU A 20 -8.25 -17.32 -6.52
CA GLU A 20 -6.89 -16.87 -6.23
C GLU A 20 -6.86 -15.38 -5.85
N ASP A 21 -7.57 -14.53 -6.58
CA ASP A 21 -7.64 -13.10 -6.30
C ASP A 21 -8.36 -12.80 -4.98
N ALA A 22 -9.42 -13.54 -4.65
CA ALA A 22 -10.12 -13.41 -3.37
C ALA A 22 -9.22 -13.77 -2.18
N VAL A 23 -8.37 -14.78 -2.34
CA VAL A 23 -7.36 -15.14 -1.34
C VAL A 23 -6.25 -14.09 -1.26
N ARG A 24 -5.78 -13.59 -2.40
CA ARG A 24 -4.69 -12.60 -2.47
C ARG A 24 -5.12 -11.26 -1.87
N TYR A 25 -6.33 -10.80 -2.14
CA TYR A 25 -6.83 -9.47 -1.78
C TYR A 25 -8.06 -9.53 -0.85
N PRO A 26 -7.85 -9.76 0.46
CA PRO A 26 -8.94 -9.87 1.41
C PRO A 26 -9.59 -8.50 1.66
N PRO A 27 -10.86 -8.45 2.04
CA PRO A 27 -11.44 -7.23 2.59
C PRO A 27 -10.63 -6.78 3.81
N LEU A 28 -10.30 -5.49 3.86
CA LEU A 28 -9.51 -4.90 4.95
C LEU A 28 -10.39 -4.03 5.85
N PRO A 29 -10.03 -3.85 7.14
CA PRO A 29 -10.72 -2.91 8.01
C PRO A 29 -10.70 -1.50 7.45
N ARG A 30 -11.81 -0.77 7.57
CA ARG A 30 -11.94 0.59 7.02
C ARG A 30 -10.88 1.58 7.51
N TRP A 31 -10.46 1.43 8.77
CA TRP A 31 -9.47 2.28 9.40
C TRP A 31 -8.04 2.01 8.91
N PHE A 32 -7.77 0.84 8.32
CA PHE A 32 -6.43 0.41 7.92
C PHE A 32 -5.79 1.42 6.97
N PHE A 33 -6.50 1.80 5.90
CA PHE A 33 -5.98 2.75 4.91
C PHE A 33 -5.80 4.16 5.50
N ALA A 34 -6.63 4.56 6.46
CA ALA A 34 -6.45 5.83 7.15
C ALA A 34 -5.20 5.80 8.04
N ALA A 35 -5.01 4.74 8.82
CA ALA A 35 -3.81 4.55 9.65
C ALA A 35 -2.54 4.49 8.79
N GLN A 36 -2.56 3.72 7.70
CA GLN A 36 -1.44 3.63 6.77
C GLN A 36 -1.16 4.98 6.10
N ALA A 37 -2.20 5.74 5.73
CA ALA A 37 -2.03 7.07 5.14
C ALA A 37 -1.36 8.03 6.13
N VAL A 38 -1.78 8.02 7.40
CA VAL A 38 -1.16 8.82 8.46
C VAL A 38 0.30 8.41 8.66
N LEU A 39 0.59 7.12 8.83
CA LEU A 39 1.96 6.64 9.03
C LEU A 39 2.87 7.03 7.86
N THR A 40 2.38 6.89 6.63
CA THR A 40 3.17 7.20 5.44
C THR A 40 3.35 8.71 5.25
N ALA A 41 2.34 9.52 5.55
CA ALA A 41 2.46 10.98 5.58
C ALA A 41 3.46 11.45 6.64
N CYS A 42 3.44 10.83 7.82
CA CYS A 42 4.39 11.11 8.88
C CYS A 42 5.85 10.81 8.46
N LEU A 43 6.10 9.86 7.55
CA LEU A 43 7.46 9.64 7.01
C LEU A 43 7.98 10.86 6.24
N CYS A 44 7.12 11.54 5.48
CA CYS A 44 7.47 12.80 4.83
C CYS A 44 7.66 13.92 5.86
N LEU A 45 6.74 14.04 6.83
CA LEU A 45 6.83 15.08 7.86
C LEU A 45 8.04 14.89 8.79
N ALA A 46 8.52 13.66 8.98
CA ALA A 46 9.71 13.38 9.77
C ALA A 46 10.98 14.03 9.20
N GLN A 47 11.00 14.39 7.92
CA GLN A 47 12.11 15.15 7.31
C GLN A 47 12.23 16.58 7.87
N LEU A 48 11.15 17.10 8.48
CA LEU A 48 11.14 18.43 9.09
C LEU A 48 11.70 18.46 10.50
N LEU A 49 11.99 17.28 11.09
CA LEU A 49 12.57 17.19 12.41
C LEU A 49 14.08 17.49 12.37
N PRO A 50 14.67 17.90 13.51
CA PRO A 50 16.12 17.93 13.65
C PRO A 50 16.75 16.58 13.28
N ARG A 51 17.94 16.60 12.65
CA ARG A 51 18.61 15.39 12.13
C ARG A 51 18.79 14.26 13.17
N SER A 52 18.95 14.62 14.45
CA SER A 52 19.04 13.66 15.56
C SER A 52 17.77 12.83 15.75
N ASP A 53 16.62 13.45 15.50
CA ASP A 53 15.30 12.89 15.82
C ASP A 53 14.64 12.30 14.57
N ALA A 54 14.88 12.92 13.40
CA ALA A 54 14.37 12.49 12.11
C ALA A 54 14.68 11.01 11.83
N ARG A 55 15.93 10.58 12.08
CA ARG A 55 16.33 9.18 11.84
C ARG A 55 15.52 8.19 12.68
N ASN A 56 15.36 8.47 13.97
CA ASN A 56 14.66 7.57 14.88
C ASN A 56 13.15 7.57 14.59
N ALA A 57 12.58 8.75 14.31
CA ALA A 57 11.18 8.89 13.93
C ALA A 57 10.86 8.16 12.61
N MET A 58 11.68 8.34 11.56
CA MET A 58 11.55 7.62 10.31
C MET A 58 11.60 6.11 10.50
N PHE A 59 12.56 5.62 11.27
CA PHE A 59 12.69 4.19 11.54
C PHE A 59 11.46 3.64 12.26
N ALA A 60 11.02 4.30 13.34
CA ALA A 60 9.83 3.90 14.08
C ALA A 60 8.56 3.88 13.21
N LEU A 61 8.36 4.93 12.40
CA LEU A 61 7.23 5.04 11.48
C LEU A 61 7.29 3.98 10.37
N ALA A 62 8.47 3.72 9.81
CA ALA A 62 8.65 2.70 8.78
C ALA A 62 8.36 1.30 9.34
N VAL A 63 8.88 0.99 10.54
CA VAL A 63 8.57 -0.27 11.23
C VAL A 63 7.08 -0.39 11.49
N ALA A 64 6.43 0.65 12.02
CA ALA A 64 4.99 0.63 12.27
C ALA A 64 4.18 0.39 10.98
N ALA A 65 4.53 1.08 9.90
CA ALA A 65 3.88 0.93 8.59
C ALA A 65 4.08 -0.46 7.99
N VAL A 66 5.28 -1.04 8.12
CA VAL A 66 5.59 -2.39 7.63
C VAL A 66 4.89 -3.44 8.47
N VAL A 67 4.92 -3.33 9.80
CA VAL A 67 4.26 -4.28 10.71
C VAL A 67 2.76 -4.27 10.49
N LEU A 68 2.15 -3.08 10.38
CA LEU A 68 0.72 -2.95 10.10
C LEU A 68 0.37 -3.57 8.74
N GLY A 69 1.12 -3.23 7.69
CA GLY A 69 0.94 -3.81 6.36
C GLY A 69 1.08 -5.34 6.38
N ALA A 70 2.16 -5.85 6.98
CA ALA A 70 2.43 -7.28 7.05
C ALA A 70 1.36 -8.03 7.84
N ARG A 71 0.90 -7.50 8.99
CA ARG A 71 -0.14 -8.12 9.82
C ARG A 71 -1.47 -8.30 9.11
N TYR A 72 -1.85 -7.36 8.23
CA TYR A 72 -3.16 -7.37 7.58
C TYR A 72 -3.12 -7.90 6.14
N TRP A 73 -2.00 -7.78 5.42
CA TRP A 73 -1.85 -8.32 4.07
C TRP A 73 -1.20 -9.71 4.03
N LEU A 74 -0.09 -9.93 4.75
CA LEU A 74 0.75 -11.12 4.60
C LEU A 74 0.44 -12.21 5.63
N PHE A 75 0.32 -11.83 6.91
CA PHE A 75 0.18 -12.78 8.02
C PHE A 75 -1.28 -12.88 8.46
N ARG A 76 -2.03 -13.75 7.76
CA ARG A 76 -3.43 -14.06 8.06
C ARG A 76 -3.55 -15.47 8.59
N ASP A 77 -4.34 -15.64 9.65
CA ASP A 77 -4.49 -16.91 10.36
C ASP A 77 -5.09 -18.04 9.50
N GLN A 78 -5.73 -17.70 8.38
CA GLN A 78 -6.48 -18.64 7.55
C GLN A 78 -5.82 -18.98 6.19
N VAL A 79 -4.67 -18.39 5.86
CA VAL A 79 -3.99 -18.65 4.57
C VAL A 79 -2.48 -18.56 4.72
N SER A 80 -1.75 -19.51 4.13
CA SER A 80 -0.29 -19.51 4.10
C SER A 80 0.20 -18.36 3.21
N GLY A 81 0.47 -17.21 3.82
CA GLY A 81 1.13 -16.02 3.25
C GLY A 81 1.08 -15.88 1.74
N VAL A 82 0.09 -15.15 1.22
CA VAL A 82 0.04 -14.80 -0.21
C VAL A 82 0.67 -13.43 -0.41
N TRP A 83 1.69 -13.37 -1.27
CA TRP A 83 2.32 -12.11 -1.65
C TRP A 83 1.44 -11.36 -2.66
N PRO A 84 1.29 -10.03 -2.49
CA PRO A 84 0.63 -9.20 -3.49
C PRO A 84 1.45 -9.22 -4.79
N SER A 85 0.76 -9.08 -5.92
CA SER A 85 1.41 -8.97 -7.22
C SER A 85 2.29 -7.71 -7.25
N LEU A 86 3.56 -7.87 -7.62
CA LEU A 86 4.47 -6.74 -7.82
C LEU A 86 3.90 -5.74 -8.84
N ARG A 87 3.21 -6.23 -9.87
CA ARG A 87 2.60 -5.39 -10.91
C ARG A 87 1.53 -4.45 -10.34
N ASP A 88 0.78 -4.91 -9.35
CA ASP A 88 -0.28 -4.13 -8.71
C ASP A 88 0.28 -3.18 -7.64
N THR A 89 1.40 -3.56 -7.03
CA THR A 89 2.08 -2.80 -5.98
C THR A 89 2.99 -1.71 -6.56
N LEU A 90 3.54 -1.90 -7.77
CA LEU A 90 4.52 -1.01 -8.38
C LEU A 90 4.02 0.43 -8.57
N PRO A 91 2.81 0.70 -9.09
CA PRO A 91 2.32 2.08 -9.22
C PRO A 91 2.18 2.79 -7.88
N PHE A 92 1.76 2.07 -6.85
CA PHE A 92 1.64 2.59 -5.49
C PHE A 92 3.01 2.95 -4.91
N LEU A 93 3.98 2.04 -4.99
CA LEU A 93 5.35 2.30 -4.56
C LEU A 93 6.02 3.41 -5.36
N ALA A 94 5.85 3.42 -6.68
CA ALA A 94 6.38 4.45 -7.56
C ALA A 94 5.79 5.83 -7.21
N GLY A 95 4.50 5.91 -6.86
CA GLY A 95 3.87 7.15 -6.41
C GLY A 95 4.47 7.66 -5.10
N ILE A 96 4.63 6.79 -4.10
CA ILE A 96 5.17 7.18 -2.79
C ILE A 96 6.66 7.55 -2.89
N LEU A 97 7.47 6.66 -3.47
CA LEU A 97 8.90 6.86 -3.62
C LEU A 97 9.20 8.02 -4.57
N GLY A 98 8.46 8.13 -5.67
CA GLY A 98 8.58 9.26 -6.61
C GLY A 98 8.26 10.58 -5.94
N THR A 99 7.26 10.64 -5.06
CA THR A 99 6.95 11.85 -4.28
C THR A 99 8.09 12.19 -3.32
N ALA A 100 8.64 11.20 -2.61
CA ALA A 100 9.77 11.42 -1.70
C ALA A 100 11.02 11.91 -2.44
N VAL A 101 11.35 11.30 -3.58
CA VAL A 101 12.47 11.73 -4.43
C VAL A 101 12.24 13.14 -4.97
N ALA A 102 11.03 13.46 -5.42
CA ALA A 102 10.70 14.80 -5.89
C ALA A 102 10.87 15.85 -4.78
N CYS A 103 10.38 15.58 -3.56
CA CYS A 103 10.57 16.48 -2.42
C CYS A 103 12.06 16.68 -2.10
N LEU A 104 12.84 15.59 -2.08
CA LEU A 104 14.28 15.66 -1.84
C LEU A 104 14.99 16.52 -2.89
N VAL A 105 14.68 16.31 -4.18
CA VAL A 105 15.26 17.11 -5.26
C VAL A 105 14.86 18.58 -5.13
N ILE A 106 13.60 18.88 -4.80
CA ILE A 106 13.12 20.26 -4.61
C ILE A 106 13.85 20.92 -3.42
N GLU A 107 13.94 20.24 -2.28
CA GLU A 107 14.62 20.77 -1.10
C GLU A 107 16.09 21.04 -1.37
N GLU A 108 16.83 20.09 -1.96
CA GLU A 108 18.26 20.24 -2.24
C GLU A 108 18.57 21.32 -3.30
N THR A 109 17.66 21.52 -4.26
CA THR A 109 17.88 22.50 -5.35
C THR A 109 17.37 23.90 -5.03
N THR A 110 16.36 24.03 -4.16
CA THR A 110 15.68 25.33 -3.90
C THR A 110 15.71 25.76 -2.44
N GLY A 111 16.06 24.87 -1.51
CA GLY A 111 15.95 25.09 -0.07
C GLY A 111 14.50 25.07 0.45
N ALA A 112 13.52 24.70 -0.37
CA ALA A 112 12.11 24.74 -0.03
C ALA A 112 11.67 23.56 0.84
N TRP A 113 12.14 23.50 2.09
CA TRP A 113 11.82 22.45 3.07
C TRP A 113 10.32 22.18 3.25
N TRP A 114 9.46 23.19 3.04
CA TRP A 114 8.01 23.05 3.14
C TRP A 114 7.41 22.09 2.10
N CYS A 115 8.17 21.72 1.05
CA CYS A 115 7.71 20.76 0.04
C CYS A 115 7.35 19.40 0.64
N TRP A 116 7.97 19.02 1.77
CA TRP A 116 7.63 17.80 2.50
C TRP A 116 6.21 17.77 3.06
N ILE A 117 5.63 18.94 3.38
CA ILE A 117 4.22 19.06 3.79
C ILE A 117 3.31 18.70 2.61
N ILE A 118 3.62 19.21 1.42
CA ILE A 118 2.89 18.86 0.20
C ILE A 118 3.07 17.38 -0.11
N GLY A 119 4.30 16.86 -0.02
CA GLY A 119 4.60 15.45 -0.18
C GLY A 119 3.77 14.56 0.74
N ALA A 120 3.63 14.94 2.01
CA ALA A 120 2.80 14.23 2.97
C ALA A 120 1.32 14.17 2.54
N VAL A 121 0.76 15.27 2.04
CA VAL A 121 -0.62 15.31 1.52
C VAL A 121 -0.77 14.43 0.28
N VAL A 122 0.18 14.49 -0.65
CA VAL A 122 0.16 13.67 -1.88
C VAL A 122 0.24 12.19 -1.55
N VAL A 123 1.17 11.78 -0.70
CA VAL A 123 1.35 10.40 -0.25
C VAL A 123 0.11 9.89 0.49
N ALA A 124 -0.45 10.68 1.41
CA ALA A 124 -1.72 10.33 2.06
C ALA A 124 -2.84 10.14 1.03
N GLY A 125 -2.94 11.04 0.05
CA GLY A 125 -3.90 10.95 -1.05
C GLY A 125 -3.76 9.67 -1.87
N ILE A 126 -2.53 9.26 -2.18
CA ILE A 126 -2.23 8.00 -2.89
C ILE A 126 -2.72 6.80 -2.08
N VAL A 127 -2.42 6.76 -0.77
CA VAL A 127 -2.84 5.65 0.11
C VAL A 127 -4.35 5.59 0.24
N LEU A 128 -5.01 6.73 0.48
CA LEU A 128 -6.47 6.80 0.61
C LEU A 128 -7.18 6.49 -0.72
N GLY A 129 -6.65 6.98 -1.84
CA GLY A 129 -7.16 6.69 -3.18
C GLY A 129 -7.05 5.21 -3.53
N THR A 130 -5.89 4.61 -3.25
CA THR A 130 -5.68 3.16 -3.36
C THR A 130 -6.66 2.40 -2.47
N GLY A 131 -6.81 2.80 -1.21
CA GLY A 131 -7.76 2.18 -0.28
C GLY A 131 -9.21 2.29 -0.74
N ARG A 132 -9.62 3.42 -1.30
CA ARG A 132 -10.96 3.59 -1.87
C ARG A 132 -11.19 2.66 -3.07
N ARG A 133 -10.21 2.54 -3.97
CA ARG A 133 -10.30 1.61 -5.11
C ARG A 133 -10.34 0.17 -4.63
N TYR A 134 -9.47 -0.19 -3.70
CA TYR A 134 -9.40 -1.52 -3.10
C TYR A 134 -10.74 -1.93 -2.50
N ARG A 135 -11.33 -1.08 -1.66
CA ARG A 135 -12.64 -1.33 -1.04
C ARG A 135 -13.78 -1.42 -2.05
N LYS A 136 -13.71 -0.65 -3.14
CA LYS A 136 -14.69 -0.74 -4.22
C LYS A 136 -14.62 -2.09 -4.94
N THR A 137 -13.43 -2.66 -5.07
CA THR A 137 -13.21 -3.95 -5.76
C THR A 137 -13.46 -5.16 -4.86
N TYR A 138 -12.95 -5.13 -3.63
CA TYR A 138 -12.89 -6.31 -2.74
C TYR A 138 -13.79 -6.21 -1.50
N GLY A 139 -14.49 -5.09 -1.31
CA GLY A 139 -15.38 -4.86 -0.17
C GLY A 139 -14.65 -4.39 1.10
N ASP A 140 -15.44 -4.23 2.17
CA ASP A 140 -14.96 -3.85 3.50
C ASP A 140 -15.07 -5.05 4.44
N ALA A 141 -14.09 -5.24 5.33
CA ALA A 141 -14.26 -6.20 6.43
C ALA A 141 -15.27 -5.62 7.43
N ALA A 142 -16.25 -6.44 7.82
CA ALA A 142 -17.25 -6.10 8.83
C ALA A 142 -16.61 -5.97 10.23
#